data_AF-A0A401U080-F1
#
_entry.id   AF-A0A401U080-F1
#
_cell.length_a   1.000
_cell.length_b   1.000
_cell.length_c   1.000
_cell.angle_alpha   90.00
_cell.angle_beta   90.00
_cell.angle_gamma   90.00
#
_symmetry.space_group_name_H-M   'P 1'
#
loop_
_entity.id
_entity.type
_entity.pdbx_description
1 polymer ?
#
loop_
_entity_poly.entity_id
_entity_poly.type
_entity_poly.pdbx_seq_one_letter_code
_entity_poly.pdbx_strand_id
1 'polypeptide(L)'
;EGVKYGPIDATLERDQSSNVWVVFAIREGKNREVRNVMAHLGLEVNRLIRISYGPFQLAELEEGKVEEVKTRVLREQLGEKIAKIAGADFTRPEQRDAGDDEAPARKPKPSKRETINDRKGRRVLVQRTGSEEARARNEDEANGYGPPRRPKRGYHGKRDLKPQDE
;
A
#
# COMPACT_ATOMS: atom_id res chain seq x y z
N GLU A 1 -25.52 9.48 -44.45
CA GLU A 1 -24.68 8.42 -43.86
C GLU A 1 -25.38 7.81 -42.66
N GLY A 2 -25.86 6.58 -42.76
CA GLY A 2 -26.66 5.96 -41.71
C GLY A 2 -25.80 5.09 -40.80
N VAL A 3 -25.30 5.65 -39.69
CA VAL A 3 -24.71 4.85 -38.63
C VAL A 3 -25.84 4.11 -37.91
N LYS A 4 -25.86 2.78 -38.01
CA LYS A 4 -26.81 1.96 -37.25
C LYS A 4 -26.28 1.81 -35.82
N TYR A 5 -27.01 2.36 -34.86
CA TYR A 5 -26.76 2.16 -33.45
C TYR A 5 -27.49 0.90 -32.95
N GLY A 6 -26.95 0.30 -31.89
CA GLY A 6 -27.55 -0.82 -31.19
C GLY A 6 -28.75 -0.37 -30.33
N PRO A 7 -29.31 -1.30 -29.54
CA PRO A 7 -30.35 -0.94 -28.58
C PRO A 7 -29.77 -0.01 -27.51
N ILE A 8 -30.54 1.03 -27.19
CA ILE A 8 -30.22 2.04 -26.18
C ILE A 8 -31.36 2.03 -25.18
N ASP A 9 -31.03 1.86 -23.90
CA ASP A 9 -31.99 2.01 -22.81
C ASP A 9 -31.87 3.44 -22.26
N ALA A 10 -32.94 4.22 -22.36
CA ALA A 10 -32.97 5.59 -21.88
C ALA A 10 -34.14 5.79 -20.91
N THR A 11 -33.89 6.45 -19.79
CA THR A 11 -34.92 6.75 -18.78
C THR A 11 -34.85 8.22 -18.38
N LEU A 12 -36.00 8.88 -18.40
CA LEU A 12 -36.18 10.26 -17.95
C LEU A 12 -36.14 10.29 -16.42
N GLU A 13 -35.18 10.99 -15.81
CA GLU A 13 -35.05 11.05 -14.36
C GLU A 13 -35.69 12.31 -13.78
N ARG A 14 -35.29 13.48 -14.31
CA ARG A 14 -35.77 14.79 -13.83
C ARG A 14 -36.10 15.67 -15.00
N ASP A 15 -37.23 16.33 -14.91
CA ASP A 15 -37.64 17.38 -15.83
C ASP A 15 -37.59 18.71 -15.07
N GLN A 16 -36.65 19.56 -15.46
CA GLN A 16 -36.67 20.96 -15.09
C GLN A 16 -37.10 21.73 -16.33
N SER A 17 -37.90 22.77 -16.17
CA SER A 17 -38.56 23.49 -17.28
C SER A 17 -37.67 23.88 -18.47
N SER A 18 -36.35 24.00 -18.27
CA SER A 18 -35.36 24.29 -19.33
C SER A 18 -34.32 23.19 -19.55
N ASN A 19 -34.20 22.20 -18.66
CA ASN A 19 -33.17 21.15 -18.74
C ASN A 19 -33.70 19.81 -18.23
N VAL A 20 -33.35 18.75 -18.93
CA VAL A 20 -33.82 17.40 -18.62
C VAL A 20 -32.65 16.49 -18.31
N TRP A 21 -32.78 15.71 -17.24
CA TRP A 21 -31.83 14.65 -16.88
C TRP A 21 -32.31 13.33 -17.45
N VAL A 22 -31.47 12.71 -18.27
CA VAL A 22 -31.76 11.41 -18.89
C VAL A 22 -30.63 10.45 -18.60
N VAL A 23 -30.97 9.30 -18.02
CA VAL A 23 -30.04 8.20 -17.82
C VAL A 23 -29.99 7.37 -19.09
N PHE A 24 -28.79 7.21 -19.65
CA PHE A 24 -28.53 6.40 -20.85
C PHE A 24 -27.70 5.18 -20.48
N ALA A 25 -28.15 4.01 -20.89
CA ALA A 25 -27.38 2.78 -20.87
C ALA A 25 -27.17 2.28 -22.29
N ILE A 26 -25.89 2.18 -22.67
CA ILE A 26 -25.43 1.72 -23.97
C ILE A 26 -24.40 0.61 -23.79
N ARG A 27 -24.38 -0.34 -24.73
CA ARG A 27 -23.40 -1.43 -24.76
C ARG A 27 -22.29 -1.20 -25.79
N GLU A 28 -22.48 -0.25 -26.69
CA GLU A 28 -21.47 0.24 -27.61
C GLU A 28 -20.94 1.61 -27.17
N GLY A 29 -19.86 2.05 -27.79
CA GLY A 29 -19.22 3.32 -27.48
C GLY A 29 -18.68 3.98 -28.75
N LYS A 30 -19.54 4.12 -29.78
CA LYS A 30 -19.14 4.76 -31.03
C LYS A 30 -18.85 6.25 -30.81
N ASN A 31 -18.10 6.86 -31.73
CA ASN A 31 -17.69 8.25 -31.60
C ASN A 31 -18.91 9.17 -31.46
N ARG A 32 -18.99 9.88 -30.32
CA ARG A 32 -20.07 10.80 -29.96
C ARG A 32 -21.47 10.20 -30.03
N GLU A 33 -21.61 8.90 -29.82
CA GLU A 33 -22.88 8.16 -29.97
C GLU A 33 -24.06 8.82 -29.25
N VAL A 34 -23.95 9.07 -27.94
CA VAL A 34 -25.03 9.71 -27.16
C VAL A 34 -25.39 11.09 -27.72
N ARG A 35 -24.39 11.91 -28.06
CA ARG A 35 -24.62 13.25 -28.61
C ARG A 35 -25.26 13.20 -29.98
N ASN A 36 -24.84 12.27 -30.83
CA ASN A 36 -25.40 12.09 -32.15
C ASN A 36 -26.86 11.63 -32.05
N VAL A 37 -27.15 10.62 -31.24
CA VAL A 37 -28.51 10.11 -31.03
C VAL A 37 -29.43 11.22 -30.52
N MET A 38 -29.00 12.00 -29.52
CA MET A 38 -29.79 13.12 -29.02
C MET A 38 -30.00 14.21 -30.06
N ALA A 39 -28.97 14.54 -30.85
CA ALA A 39 -29.10 15.51 -31.94
C ALA A 39 -30.10 15.05 -33.02
N HIS A 40 -30.16 13.75 -33.32
CA HIS A 40 -31.17 13.20 -34.24
C HIS A 40 -32.60 13.30 -33.69
N LEU A 41 -32.75 13.35 -32.36
CA LEU A 41 -34.02 13.60 -31.69
C LEU A 41 -34.32 15.10 -31.53
N GLY A 42 -33.46 16.00 -32.01
CA GLY A 42 -33.61 17.44 -31.88
C GLY A 42 -33.23 18.01 -30.50
N LEU A 43 -32.53 17.23 -29.68
CA LEU A 43 -32.09 17.63 -28.35
C LEU A 43 -30.59 17.97 -28.35
N GLU A 44 -30.22 19.06 -27.69
CA GLU A 44 -28.82 19.44 -27.49
C GLU A 44 -28.29 18.93 -26.14
N VAL A 45 -27.10 18.32 -26.15
CA VAL A 45 -26.47 17.81 -24.94
C VAL A 45 -25.56 18.88 -24.32
N ASN A 46 -26.02 19.48 -23.23
CA ASN A 46 -25.23 20.41 -22.42
C ASN A 46 -24.13 19.66 -21.63
N ARG A 47 -24.55 18.76 -20.73
CA ARG A 47 -23.64 17.93 -19.91
C ARG A 47 -23.81 16.45 -20.23
N LEU A 48 -22.69 15.75 -20.32
CA LEU A 48 -22.63 14.30 -20.46
C LEU A 48 -21.67 13.75 -19.43
N ILE A 49 -22.20 13.02 -18.45
CA ILE A 49 -21.44 12.45 -17.34
C ILE A 49 -21.58 10.94 -17.41
N ARG A 50 -20.45 10.23 -17.40
CA ARG A 50 -20.46 8.78 -17.32
C ARG A 50 -20.49 8.37 -15.86
N ILE A 51 -21.66 7.94 -15.40
CA ILE A 51 -21.90 7.55 -14.01
C ILE A 51 -21.38 6.14 -13.67
N SER A 52 -21.33 5.25 -14.66
CA SER A 52 -20.87 3.88 -14.49
C SER A 52 -20.22 3.34 -15.76
N TYR A 53 -19.39 2.33 -15.58
CA TYR A 53 -18.78 1.58 -16.67
C TYR A 53 -18.72 0.10 -16.27
N GLY A 54 -19.59 -0.70 -16.89
CA GLY A 54 -19.76 -2.10 -16.49
C GLY A 54 -20.08 -2.21 -14.99
N PRO A 55 -19.29 -2.95 -14.20
CA PRO A 55 -19.53 -3.11 -12.76
C PRO A 55 -19.04 -1.94 -11.91
N PHE A 56 -18.33 -0.96 -12.49
CA PHE A 56 -17.74 0.15 -11.74
C PHE A 56 -18.66 1.37 -11.79
N GLN A 57 -18.82 2.04 -10.65
CA GLN A 57 -19.63 3.25 -10.50
C GLN A 57 -18.76 4.40 -10.02
N LEU A 58 -19.13 5.62 -10.40
CA LEU A 58 -18.42 6.83 -9.98
C LEU A 58 -18.67 7.15 -8.48
N ALA A 59 -19.82 6.76 -7.94
CA ALA A 59 -20.23 7.02 -6.55
C ALA A 59 -20.05 8.51 -6.16
N GLU A 60 -19.42 8.78 -5.02
CA GLU A 60 -19.20 10.12 -4.46
C GLU A 60 -17.81 10.69 -4.83
N LEU A 61 -17.14 10.12 -5.84
CA LEU A 61 -15.82 10.57 -6.25
C LEU A 61 -15.90 11.97 -6.88
N GLU A 62 -15.16 12.92 -6.32
CA GLU A 62 -15.10 14.29 -6.84
C GLU A 62 -14.40 14.37 -8.21
N GLU A 63 -14.71 15.43 -8.94
CA GLU A 63 -14.12 15.69 -10.26
C GLU A 63 -12.58 15.74 -10.17
N GLY A 64 -11.91 14.96 -11.02
CA GLY A 64 -10.45 14.90 -11.09
C GLY A 64 -9.77 14.05 -10.03
N LYS A 65 -10.50 13.52 -9.03
CA LYS A 65 -9.94 12.56 -8.08
C LYS A 65 -9.87 11.16 -8.70
N VAL A 66 -8.97 10.33 -8.15
CA VAL A 66 -8.79 8.93 -8.52
C VAL A 66 -8.81 8.12 -7.24
N GLU A 67 -9.56 7.02 -7.25
CA GLU A 67 -9.60 6.04 -6.17
C GLU A 67 -9.20 4.67 -6.71
N GLU A 68 -8.31 4.00 -5.99
CA GLU A 68 -7.89 2.64 -6.34
C GLU A 68 -8.96 1.63 -5.94
N VAL A 69 -9.37 0.80 -6.90
CA VAL A 69 -10.30 -0.31 -6.63
C VAL A 69 -9.53 -1.47 -6.03
N LYS A 70 -9.92 -1.89 -4.83
CA LYS A 70 -9.33 -3.04 -4.12
C LYS A 70 -9.25 -4.28 -5.02
N THR A 71 -8.10 -4.96 -5.01
CA THR A 71 -7.82 -6.17 -5.81
C THR A 71 -8.89 -7.25 -5.67
N ARG A 72 -9.44 -7.43 -4.45
CA ARG A 72 -10.55 -8.36 -4.20
C ARG A 72 -11.80 -8.02 -5.00
N VAL A 73 -12.20 -6.74 -4.99
CA VAL A 73 -13.40 -6.26 -5.69
C VAL A 73 -13.22 -6.36 -7.20
N LEU A 74 -12.03 -6.00 -7.70
CA LEU A 74 -11.69 -6.17 -9.13
C LEU A 74 -11.88 -7.62 -9.58
N ARG A 75 -11.37 -8.59 -8.80
CA ARG A 75 -11.50 -10.01 -9.12
C ARG A 75 -12.96 -10.47 -9.12
N GLU A 76 -13.73 -10.09 -8.10
CA GLU A 76 -15.14 -10.46 -7.98
C GLU A 76 -15.99 -9.89 -9.12
N GLN A 77 -15.74 -8.64 -9.52
CA GLN A 77 -16.54 -7.93 -10.52
C GLN A 77 -16.16 -8.26 -11.97
N LEU A 78 -14.86 -8.46 -12.26
CA LEU A 78 -14.40 -8.81 -13.60
C LEU A 78 -14.56 -10.31 -13.89
N GLY A 79 -14.46 -11.15 -12.86
CA GLY A 79 -14.46 -12.59 -12.99
C GLY A 79 -13.23 -13.13 -13.76
N GLU A 80 -13.13 -14.45 -13.82
CA GLU A 80 -11.96 -15.14 -14.40
C GLU A 80 -11.82 -14.94 -15.91
N LYS A 81 -12.95 -14.79 -16.61
CA LYS A 81 -12.98 -14.65 -18.08
C LYS A 81 -12.38 -13.33 -18.55
N ILE A 82 -12.76 -12.23 -17.90
CA ILE A 82 -12.26 -10.89 -18.27
C ILE A 82 -10.81 -10.73 -17.82
N ALA A 83 -10.46 -11.23 -16.63
CA ALA A 83 -9.08 -11.23 -16.14
C ALA A 83 -8.12 -11.93 -17.12
N LYS A 84 -8.53 -13.09 -17.67
CA LYS A 84 -7.75 -13.85 -18.66
C LYS A 84 -7.58 -13.10 -19.98
N ILE A 85 -8.63 -12.43 -20.47
CA ILE A 85 -8.56 -11.61 -21.70
C ILE A 85 -7.63 -10.41 -21.50
N ALA A 86 -7.68 -9.78 -20.32
CA ALA A 86 -6.84 -8.65 -19.98
C ALA A 86 -5.36 -9.05 -19.70
N GLY A 87 -5.04 -10.35 -19.64
CA GLY A 87 -3.72 -10.82 -19.22
C GLY A 87 -3.34 -10.40 -17.79
N ALA A 88 -4.34 -10.04 -16.97
CA ALA A 88 -4.15 -9.51 -15.65
C ALA A 88 -4.28 -10.62 -14.60
N ASP A 89 -3.22 -10.82 -13.82
CA ASP A 89 -3.23 -11.78 -12.71
C ASP A 89 -3.51 -11.06 -11.39
N PHE A 90 -4.79 -10.98 -11.03
CA PHE A 90 -5.24 -10.43 -9.75
C PHE A 90 -5.05 -11.42 -8.58
N THR A 91 -4.43 -12.59 -8.80
CA THR A 91 -4.21 -13.63 -7.78
C THR A 91 -2.98 -13.43 -6.92
N ARG A 92 -2.03 -12.63 -7.39
CA ARG A 92 -0.80 -12.35 -6.67
C ARG A 92 -1.10 -11.50 -5.42
N PRO A 93 -0.59 -11.86 -4.23
CA PRO A 93 -0.72 -11.01 -3.06
C PRO A 93 -0.07 -9.66 -3.34
N GLU A 94 -0.75 -8.58 -2.91
CA GLU A 94 -0.28 -7.20 -3.07
C GLU A 94 1.16 -7.09 -2.57
N GLN A 95 2.08 -6.93 -3.51
CA GLN A 95 3.46 -6.60 -3.19
C GLN A 95 3.40 -5.15 -2.74
N ARG A 96 3.37 -4.92 -1.41
CA ARG A 96 3.53 -3.58 -0.88
C ARG A 96 4.89 -3.10 -1.36
N ASP A 97 4.90 -2.24 -2.38
CA ASP A 97 6.09 -1.49 -2.71
C ASP A 97 6.45 -0.71 -1.45
N ALA A 98 7.59 -1.05 -0.88
CA ALA A 98 8.15 -0.40 0.31
C ALA A 98 8.71 0.97 -0.10
N GLY A 99 7.83 1.83 -0.63
CA GLY A 99 8.16 3.10 -1.28
C GLY A 99 7.53 4.32 -0.63
N ASP A 100 6.83 4.16 0.51
CA ASP A 100 6.42 5.27 1.37
C ASP A 100 7.13 5.14 2.73
N ASP A 101 8.13 5.99 2.91
CA ASP A 101 8.95 6.16 4.11
C ASP A 101 8.10 6.50 5.35
N GLU A 102 7.84 5.50 6.19
CA GLU A 102 8.14 5.54 7.63
C GLU A 102 8.06 4.11 8.19
N ALA A 103 9.15 3.36 8.02
CA ALA A 103 9.27 2.06 8.66
C ALA A 103 9.28 2.25 10.18
N PRO A 104 8.38 1.61 10.97
CA PRO A 104 8.47 1.68 12.42
C PRO A 104 9.81 1.04 12.82
N ALA A 105 10.65 1.84 13.50
CA ALA A 105 11.96 1.44 13.96
C ALA A 105 11.88 0.03 14.59
N ARG A 106 12.53 -0.95 13.96
CA ARG A 106 12.65 -2.30 14.50
C ARG A 106 13.31 -2.19 15.87
N LYS A 107 12.51 -2.36 16.94
CA LYS A 107 13.04 -2.39 18.31
C LYS A 107 14.19 -3.41 18.36
N PRO A 108 15.40 -3.04 18.84
CA PRO A 108 16.52 -3.96 18.87
C PRO A 108 16.15 -5.16 19.76
N LYS A 109 16.27 -6.36 19.21
CA LYS A 109 16.05 -7.60 19.96
C LYS A 109 17.01 -7.63 21.16
N PRO A 110 16.57 -8.01 22.37
CA PRO A 110 17.45 -8.09 23.52
C PRO A 110 18.57 -9.09 23.23
N SER A 111 19.82 -8.63 23.30
CA SER A 111 20.99 -9.48 23.05
C SER A 111 20.99 -10.65 24.04
N LYS A 112 21.00 -11.88 23.53
CA LYS A 112 21.16 -13.09 24.35
C LYS A 112 22.38 -12.95 25.27
N ARG A 113 22.20 -13.25 26.55
CA ARG A 113 23.29 -13.39 27.52
C ARG A 113 24.12 -14.62 27.15
N GLU A 114 25.26 -14.42 26.50
CA GLU A 114 26.20 -15.51 26.21
C GLU A 114 27.18 -15.70 27.38
N THR A 115 27.50 -16.97 27.66
CA THR A 115 28.56 -17.36 28.59
C THR A 115 29.86 -17.46 27.81
N ILE A 116 30.87 -16.67 28.19
CA ILE A 116 32.19 -16.68 27.55
C ILE A 116 33.16 -17.42 28.49
N ASN A 117 34.06 -18.22 27.91
CA ASN A 117 35.16 -18.83 28.65
C ASN A 117 36.30 -17.82 28.83
N ASP A 118 36.76 -17.63 30.06
CA ASP A 118 37.94 -16.80 30.36
C ASP A 118 39.22 -17.49 29.86
N ARG A 119 40.33 -16.74 29.76
CA ARG A 119 41.69 -17.23 29.42
C ARG A 119 42.17 -18.38 30.33
N LYS A 120 41.54 -18.55 31.50
CA LYS A 120 41.80 -19.62 32.47
C LYS A 120 40.72 -20.73 32.47
N GLY A 121 39.95 -20.87 31.40
CA GLY A 121 39.00 -21.99 31.20
C GLY A 121 37.71 -21.95 32.03
N ARG A 122 37.45 -20.86 32.77
CA ARG A 122 36.24 -20.74 33.60
C ARG A 122 35.08 -20.12 32.80
N ARG A 123 33.88 -20.69 32.95
CA ARG A 123 32.64 -20.17 32.36
C ARG A 123 32.17 -18.95 33.14
N VAL A 124 32.07 -17.80 32.49
CA VAL A 124 31.63 -16.54 33.13
C VAL A 124 30.34 -16.03 32.47
N LEU A 125 29.30 -15.79 33.27
CA LEU A 125 28.08 -15.13 32.81
C LEU A 125 28.34 -13.62 32.68
N VAL A 126 28.54 -13.14 31.45
CA VAL A 126 28.79 -11.72 31.21
C VAL A 126 27.49 -10.93 31.31
N GLN A 127 27.17 -10.45 32.52
CA GLN A 127 26.16 -9.40 32.69
C GLN A 127 26.81 -8.05 32.33
N ARG A 128 26.48 -7.52 31.15
CA ARG A 128 26.86 -6.16 30.74
C ARG A 128 26.04 -5.14 31.53
N THR A 129 26.44 -4.87 32.78
CA THR A 129 25.87 -3.81 33.62
C THR A 129 26.43 -2.47 33.17
N GLY A 130 25.74 -1.82 32.24
CA GLY A 130 25.89 -0.40 31.96
C GLY A 130 24.49 0.14 31.69
N SER A 131 24.11 1.25 32.33
CA SER A 131 22.89 1.99 31.99
C SER A 131 22.89 2.34 30.51
N GLU A 132 21.71 2.46 29.89
CA GLU A 132 21.60 2.85 28.47
C GLU A 132 22.30 4.19 28.19
N GLU A 133 22.23 5.14 29.12
CA GLU A 133 22.99 6.40 29.09
C GLU A 133 24.51 6.22 29.04
N ALA A 134 25.06 5.29 29.82
CA ALA A 134 26.50 5.06 29.81
C ALA A 134 26.97 4.40 28.50
N ARG A 135 26.07 3.70 27.80
CA ARG A 135 26.34 3.11 26.48
C ARG A 135 26.31 4.19 25.40
N ALA A 136 25.26 5.02 25.38
CA ALA A 136 25.13 6.13 24.46
C ALA A 136 26.36 7.04 24.51
N ARG A 137 26.78 7.45 25.71
CA ARG A 137 27.99 8.28 25.88
C ARG A 137 29.28 7.63 25.34
N ASN A 138 29.44 6.31 25.52
CA ASN A 138 30.64 5.61 25.05
C ASN A 138 30.63 5.41 23.53
N GLU A 139 29.45 5.19 22.94
CA GLU A 139 29.26 5.08 21.49
C GLU A 139 29.45 6.44 20.81
N ASP A 140 28.93 7.53 21.40
CA ASP A 140 29.16 8.90 20.92
C ASP A 140 30.64 9.29 21.01
N GLU A 141 31.32 8.98 22.12
CA GLU A 141 32.76 9.21 22.26
C GLU A 141 33.59 8.36 21.28
N ALA A 142 33.13 7.16 20.93
CA ALA A 142 33.81 6.28 19.96
C ALA A 142 33.57 6.68 18.50
N ASN A 143 32.43 7.31 18.20
CA ASN A 143 32.05 7.78 16.86
C ASN A 143 32.58 9.19 16.54
N GLY A 144 33.26 9.87 17.48
CA GLY A 144 33.90 11.15 17.27
C GLY A 144 35.10 11.10 16.30
N TYR A 145 35.49 12.25 15.77
CA TYR A 145 36.65 12.36 14.87
C TYR A 145 37.96 12.18 15.64
N GLY A 146 38.65 11.06 15.42
CA GLY A 146 39.94 10.74 16.03
C GLY A 146 40.34 9.28 15.85
N PRO A 147 41.57 8.89 16.24
CA PRO A 147 42.01 7.50 16.15
C PRO A 147 41.14 6.60 17.04
N PRO A 148 40.72 5.41 16.56
CA PRO A 148 39.73 4.58 17.22
C PRO A 148 40.19 4.21 18.64
N ARG A 149 39.55 4.78 19.66
CA ARG A 149 39.79 4.44 21.05
C ARG A 149 38.95 3.23 21.41
N ARG A 150 39.61 2.18 21.91
CA ARG A 150 38.91 0.97 22.35
C ARG A 150 37.98 1.33 23.52
N PRO A 151 36.68 0.99 23.45
CA PRO A 151 35.73 1.37 24.49
C PRO A 151 36.15 0.78 25.84
N LYS A 152 36.25 1.63 26.87
CA LYS A 152 36.50 1.21 28.26
C LYS A 152 35.25 0.52 28.81
N ARG A 153 35.10 -0.77 28.53
CA ARG A 153 34.06 -1.60 29.14
C ARG A 153 34.54 -2.11 30.49
N GLY A 154 34.14 -1.43 31.57
CA GLY A 154 34.32 -1.93 32.93
C GLY A 154 33.48 -3.18 33.15
N TYR A 155 34.10 -4.27 33.62
CA TYR A 155 33.41 -5.51 33.98
C TYR A 155 33.05 -5.46 35.47
N HIS A 156 31.77 -5.61 35.79
CA HIS A 156 31.26 -5.65 37.17
C HIS A 156 30.42 -6.90 37.45
N GLY A 157 30.77 -8.04 36.85
CA GLY A 157 30.04 -9.31 37.03
C GLY A 157 30.53 -10.11 38.25
N LYS A 158 29.60 -10.75 38.97
CA LYS A 158 29.91 -11.74 40.01
C LYS A 158 30.52 -13.01 39.41
N ARG A 159 31.53 -13.58 40.06
CA ARG A 159 32.33 -14.73 39.60
C ARG A 159 31.86 -16.00 40.29
N ASP A 160 30.67 -16.49 39.93
CA ASP A 160 29.99 -17.50 40.76
C ASP A 160 29.93 -18.91 40.12
N LEU A 161 30.80 -19.24 39.16
CA LEU A 161 30.81 -20.58 38.54
C LEU A 161 32.15 -21.28 38.83
N LYS A 162 32.08 -22.35 39.62
CA LYS A 162 33.21 -23.25 39.90
C LYS A 162 33.70 -23.89 38.58
N PRO A 163 35.01 -24.15 38.43
CA PRO A 163 35.53 -24.92 37.29
C PRO A 163 34.83 -26.27 37.23
N GLN A 164 34.47 -26.71 36.03
CA GLN A 164 34.06 -28.09 35.79
C GLN A 164 35.36 -28.88 35.61
N ASP A 165 35.66 -29.80 36.53
CA ASP A 165 36.72 -30.77 36.33
C ASP A 165 36.26 -31.74 35.22
N GLU A 166 37.16 -32.01 34.27
CA GLU A 166 36.98 -32.91 33.12
C GLU A 166 36.71 -34.36 33.53
#